data_AF-A0A9D4PL12-F1
#
_entry.id   AF-A0A9D4PL12-F1
#
_cell.length_a   1.000
_cell.length_b   1.000
_cell.length_c   1.000
_cell.angle_alpha   90.00
_cell.angle_beta   90.00
_cell.angle_gamma   90.00
#
_symmetry.space_group_name_H-M   'P 1'
#
loop_
_entity.id
_entity.type
_entity.pdbx_description
1 polymer ?
#
loop_
_entity_poly.entity_id
_entity_poly.type
_entity_poly.pdbx_seq_one_letter_code
_entity_poly.pdbx_strand_id
1 'polypeptide(L)'
;MFAQLLVILAALLTTPDLASGSDRRPIYNIYHMTNAIWQVDEGMELGANAIESDVTFDKDGTALWFYHGVPCDCFRWCQRYEEVPVLLRYLRRTTGNFL
;
A
#
# COMPACT_ATOMS: atom_id res chain seq x y z
N MET A 1 -41.09 -25.43 -14.74
CA MET A 1 -40.81 -24.01 -14.44
C MET A 1 -40.78 -23.69 -12.95
N PHE A 2 -41.77 -24.05 -12.14
CA PHE A 2 -41.78 -23.75 -10.68
C PHE A 2 -40.62 -24.40 -9.89
N ALA A 3 -40.23 -25.64 -10.23
CA ALA A 3 -39.10 -26.31 -9.58
C ALA A 3 -37.74 -25.62 -9.86
N GLN A 4 -37.55 -25.06 -11.07
CA GLN A 4 -36.35 -24.31 -11.41
C GLN A 4 -36.28 -22.97 -10.67
N LEU A 5 -37.41 -22.30 -10.48
CA LEU A 5 -37.49 -21.05 -9.72
C LEU A 5 -37.14 -21.25 -8.23
N LEU A 6 -37.57 -22.36 -7.64
CA LEU A 6 -37.23 -22.73 -6.26
C LEU A 6 -35.75 -23.09 -6.08
N VAL A 7 -35.15 -23.78 -7.06
CA VAL A 7 -33.71 -24.10 -7.03
C VAL A 7 -32.85 -22.85 -7.15
N ILE A 8 -33.25 -21.88 -7.99
CA ILE A 8 -32.56 -20.60 -8.13
C ILE A 8 -32.70 -19.78 -6.84
N LEU A 9 -33.90 -19.70 -6.25
CA LEU A 9 -34.12 -18.97 -4.99
C LEU A 9 -33.34 -19.58 -3.83
N ALA A 10 -33.27 -20.92 -3.75
CA ALA A 10 -32.43 -21.61 -2.77
C ALA A 10 -30.94 -21.31 -2.98
N ALA A 11 -30.46 -21.30 -4.22
CA ALA A 11 -29.08 -20.96 -4.55
C ALA A 11 -28.70 -19.51 -4.19
N LEU A 12 -29.63 -18.55 -4.34
CA LEU A 12 -29.45 -17.16 -3.91
C LEU A 12 -29.49 -16.99 -2.38
N LEU A 13 -30.22 -17.84 -1.66
CA LEU A 13 -30.28 -17.83 -0.19
C LEU A 13 -29.10 -18.60 0.46
N THR A 14 -28.41 -19.44 -0.32
CA THR A 14 -27.21 -20.18 0.12
C THR A 14 -25.91 -19.55 -0.37
N THR A 15 -25.93 -18.36 -0.98
CA THR A 15 -24.68 -17.62 -1.13
C THR A 15 -24.15 -17.42 0.28
N PRO A 16 -22.99 -17.98 0.64
CA PRO A 16 -22.41 -17.70 1.93
C PRO A 16 -22.36 -16.18 2.03
N ASP A 17 -22.89 -15.65 3.13
CA ASP A 17 -22.72 -14.26 3.52
C ASP A 17 -21.31 -13.86 3.13
N LEU A 18 -21.19 -12.84 2.27
CA LEU A 18 -19.92 -12.21 1.95
C LEU A 18 -19.33 -11.84 3.31
N ALA A 19 -18.42 -12.68 3.80
CA ALA A 19 -18.18 -12.79 5.23
C ALA A 19 -18.00 -11.40 5.82
N SER A 20 -18.91 -11.03 6.74
CA SER A 20 -18.72 -9.90 7.64
C SER A 20 -17.25 -9.89 8.03
N GLY A 21 -16.53 -8.83 7.65
CA GLY A 21 -15.08 -8.77 7.68
C GLY A 21 -14.55 -9.41 8.95
N SER A 22 -13.63 -10.38 8.79
CA SER A 22 -13.23 -11.28 9.88
C SER A 22 -12.97 -10.52 11.18
N ASP A 23 -13.44 -11.02 12.33
CA ASP A 23 -13.14 -10.50 13.68
C ASP A 23 -11.64 -10.51 14.06
N ARG A 24 -10.77 -10.78 13.09
CA ARG A 24 -9.32 -10.77 13.24
C ARG A 24 -8.83 -9.33 13.26
N ARG A 25 -7.82 -9.07 14.09
CA ARG A 25 -7.14 -7.77 14.13
C ARG A 25 -6.55 -7.43 12.76
N PRO A 26 -6.90 -6.30 12.13
CA PRO A 26 -6.24 -5.86 10.90
C PRO A 26 -4.78 -5.51 11.19
N ILE A 27 -3.88 -5.87 10.26
CA ILE A 27 -2.45 -5.63 10.37
C ILE A 27 -1.99 -4.78 9.18
N TYR A 28 -1.26 -3.71 9.48
CA TYR A 28 -0.48 -2.98 8.48
C TYR A 28 0.92 -3.58 8.42
N ASN A 29 1.26 -4.16 7.27
CA ASN A 29 2.60 -4.61 6.93
C ASN A 29 3.28 -3.47 6.16
N ILE A 30 4.17 -2.75 6.86
CA ILE A 30 4.75 -1.49 6.39
C ILE A 30 6.14 -1.76 5.82
N TYR A 31 6.35 -1.46 4.54
CA TYR A 31 7.66 -1.58 3.90
C TYR A 31 8.57 -0.40 4.28
N HIS A 32 9.68 -0.71 4.97
CA HIS A 32 10.57 0.27 5.59
C HIS A 32 11.47 1.03 4.58
N MET A 33 11.68 2.33 4.80
CA MET A 33 12.61 3.23 4.12
C MET A 33 12.46 3.12 2.59
N THR A 34 11.22 3.34 2.15
CA THR A 34 10.74 3.27 0.77
C THR A 34 10.88 4.66 0.15
N ASN A 35 12.08 5.00 -0.29
CA ASN A 35 12.42 6.37 -0.69
C ASN A 35 12.47 6.56 -2.21
N ALA A 36 12.27 5.50 -2.98
CA ALA A 36 12.20 5.55 -4.43
C ALA A 36 10.97 4.86 -5.02
N ILE A 37 10.53 5.30 -6.21
CA ILE A 37 9.33 4.78 -6.87
C ILE A 37 9.37 3.26 -7.01
N TRP A 38 10.49 2.72 -7.50
CA TRP A 38 10.63 1.28 -7.70
C TRP A 38 10.54 0.47 -6.40
N GLN A 39 10.87 1.07 -5.24
CA GLN A 39 10.75 0.42 -3.93
C GLN A 39 9.28 0.35 -3.48
N VAL A 40 8.44 1.29 -3.93
CA VAL A 40 6.99 1.21 -3.69
C VAL A 40 6.44 -0.03 -4.36
N ASP A 41 6.78 -0.23 -5.64
CA ASP A 41 6.33 -1.39 -6.41
C ASP A 41 6.87 -2.70 -5.81
N GLU A 42 8.17 -2.74 -5.50
CA GLU A 42 8.79 -3.89 -4.82
C GLU A 42 8.08 -4.23 -3.50
N GLY A 43 7.80 -3.22 -2.66
CA GLY A 43 7.11 -3.43 -1.39
C GLY A 43 5.71 -4.02 -1.57
N MET A 44 4.92 -3.47 -2.51
CA MET A 44 3.58 -3.97 -2.81
C MET A 44 3.62 -5.40 -3.40
N GLU A 45 4.56 -5.68 -4.31
CA GLU A 45 4.76 -7.01 -4.89
C GLU A 45 5.14 -8.07 -3.84
N LEU A 46 5.90 -7.68 -2.81
CA LEU A 46 6.27 -8.54 -1.68
C LEU A 46 5.13 -8.71 -0.65
N GLY A 47 4.00 -8.03 -0.81
CA GLY A 47 2.82 -8.15 0.05
C GLY A 47 2.75 -7.13 1.20
N ALA A 48 3.47 -6.01 1.10
CA ALA A 48 3.19 -4.87 1.96
C ALA A 48 1.83 -4.26 1.59
N ASN A 49 1.16 -3.68 2.59
CA ASN A 49 -0.10 -2.94 2.39
C ASN A 49 0.02 -1.47 2.85
N ALA A 50 1.23 -1.07 3.21
CA ALA A 50 1.62 0.29 3.55
C ALA A 50 3.13 0.44 3.30
N ILE A 51 3.59 1.68 3.17
CA ILE A 51 5.01 2.03 3.09
C ILE A 51 5.35 3.07 4.14
N GLU A 52 6.62 3.16 4.49
CA GLU A 52 7.22 4.27 5.22
C GLU A 52 8.30 4.89 4.31
N SER A 53 8.42 6.23 4.36
CA SER A 53 9.35 7.00 3.53
C SER A 53 9.94 8.16 4.34
N ASP A 54 11.26 8.30 4.30
CA ASP A 54 11.99 9.35 5.02
C ASP A 54 11.92 10.66 4.26
N VAL A 55 11.57 11.78 4.91
CA VAL A 55 11.56 13.11 4.28
C VAL A 55 12.67 13.98 4.84
N THR A 56 13.53 14.47 3.96
CA THR A 56 14.53 15.48 4.31
C THR A 56 13.98 16.89 4.15
N PHE A 57 14.47 17.79 5.01
CA PHE A 57 14.05 19.18 5.02
C PHE A 57 15.28 20.10 4.90
N ASP A 58 15.11 21.22 4.19
CA ASP A 58 16.05 22.32 4.26
C ASP A 58 15.90 23.07 5.60
N LYS A 59 16.84 23.98 5.89
CA LYS A 59 16.88 24.78 7.13
C LYS A 59 15.64 25.64 7.35
N ASP A 60 14.92 25.98 6.28
CA ASP A 60 13.68 26.75 6.34
C ASP A 60 12.42 25.87 6.50
N GLY A 61 12.58 24.55 6.56
CA GLY A 61 11.49 23.59 6.70
C GLY A 61 10.88 23.15 5.36
N THR A 62 11.46 23.53 4.22
CA THR A 62 11.03 23.02 2.90
C THR A 62 11.39 21.55 2.75
N ALA A 63 10.41 20.70 2.44
CA ALA A 63 10.65 19.29 2.14
C ALA A 63 11.36 19.13 0.79
N LEU A 64 12.49 18.42 0.75
CA LEU A 64 13.34 18.32 -0.43
C LEU A 64 13.25 16.94 -1.10
N TRP A 65 13.67 15.91 -0.37
CA TRP A 65 13.84 14.55 -0.90
C TRP A 65 13.18 13.53 0.01
N PHE A 66 12.65 12.49 -0.61
CA PHE A 66 12.52 11.22 0.06
C PHE A 66 13.90 10.56 0.11
N TYR A 67 14.59 10.58 1.25
CA TYR A 67 15.98 10.12 1.36
C TYR A 67 16.37 9.89 2.82
N HIS A 68 17.08 8.79 3.08
CA HIS A 68 17.55 8.44 4.42
C HIS A 68 19.02 8.87 4.65
N GLY A 69 19.94 8.37 3.83
CA GLY A 69 21.38 8.53 4.04
C GLY A 69 21.97 7.53 5.05
N VAL A 70 23.29 7.58 5.25
CA VAL A 70 24.02 6.66 6.15
C VAL A 70 24.11 7.27 7.55
N PRO A 71 23.98 6.49 8.64
CA PRO A 71 23.71 5.05 8.70
C PRO A 71 22.23 4.70 8.46
N CYS A 72 21.95 3.49 7.99
CA CYS A 72 20.59 2.92 7.91
C CYS A 72 20.62 1.43 8.29
N ASP A 73 19.47 0.75 8.21
CA ASP A 73 19.35 -0.70 8.46
C ASP A 73 20.42 -1.52 7.73
N CYS A 74 20.90 -2.56 8.41
CA CYS A 74 21.99 -3.39 7.93
C CYS A 74 21.72 -3.96 6.52
N PHE A 75 22.73 -3.91 5.66
CA PHE A 75 22.71 -4.45 4.29
C PHE A 75 21.69 -3.82 3.34
N ARG A 76 21.12 -2.65 3.69
CA ARG A 76 20.27 -1.87 2.79
C ARG A 76 21.05 -0.78 2.06
N TRP A 77 20.59 -0.44 0.86
CA TRP A 77 21.11 0.71 0.11
C TRP A 77 20.50 2.01 0.65
N CYS A 78 21.21 2.68 1.57
CA CYS A 78 20.73 3.90 2.24
C CYS A 78 20.56 5.14 1.35
N GLN A 79 21.05 5.07 0.10
CA GLN A 79 21.20 6.22 -0.78
C GLN A 79 20.14 6.30 -1.88
N ARG A 80 19.06 5.53 -1.78
CA ARG A 80 17.93 5.63 -2.73
C ARG A 80 17.09 6.84 -2.37
N TYR A 81 16.66 7.59 -3.39
CA TYR A 81 15.89 8.82 -3.21
C TYR A 81 15.01 9.16 -4.40
N GLU A 82 14.04 10.04 -4.14
CA GLU A 82 13.22 10.76 -5.11
C GLU A 82 12.95 12.18 -4.64
N GLU A 83 12.64 13.09 -5.56
CA GLU A 83 12.08 14.39 -5.21
C GLU A 83 10.71 14.20 -4.55
N VAL A 84 10.41 14.99 -3.51
CA VAL A 84 9.11 14.95 -2.83
C VAL A 84 7.91 15.05 -3.80
N PRO A 85 7.83 16.03 -4.73
CA PRO A 85 6.72 16.10 -5.66
C PRO A 85 6.62 14.91 -6.63
N VAL A 86 7.74 14.24 -6.92
CA VAL A 86 7.79 13.10 -7.84
C VAL A 86 7.15 11.87 -7.20
N LEU A 87 7.63 11.47 -6.02
CA LEU A 87 7.07 10.30 -5.34
C LEU A 87 5.62 10.54 -4.88
N LEU A 88 5.26 11.73 -4.38
CA LEU A 88 3.87 12.03 -4.02
C LEU A 88 2.92 11.94 -5.24
N ARG A 89 3.36 12.36 -6.42
CA ARG A 89 2.59 12.21 -7.65
C ARG A 89 2.44 10.75 -8.04
N TYR A 90 3.47 9.94 -7.85
CA TYR A 90 3.41 8.50 -8.04
C TYR A 90 2.39 7.85 -7.11
N LEU A 91 2.52 8.09 -5.80
CA LEU A 91 1.62 7.58 -4.77
C LEU A 91 0.17 7.99 -5.02
N ARG A 92 -0.09 9.23 -5.42
CA ARG A 92 -1.44 9.69 -5.80
C ARG A 92 -2.03 8.86 -6.94
N ARG A 93 -1.24 8.49 -7.94
CA ARG A 93 -1.71 7.69 -9.10
C ARG A 93 -2.00 6.26 -8.71
N THR A 94 -1.19 5.66 -7.84
CA THR A 94 -1.32 4.25 -7.45
C THR A 94 -2.36 4.03 -6.36
N THR A 95 -2.58 5.01 -5.49
CA THR A 95 -3.58 4.92 -4.40
C THR A 95 -4.93 5.58 -4.73
N GLY A 96 -4.99 6.42 -5.77
CA GLY A 96 -6.18 7.21 -6.10
C GLY A 96 -7.24 6.50 -6.96
N ASN A 97 -6.96 5.31 -7.52
CA ASN A 97 -7.84 4.62 -8.47
C ASN A 97 -8.80 3.60 -7.83
N PHE A 98 -9.14 3.75 -6.54
CA PHE A 98 -10.09 2.88 -5.84
C PHE A 98 -11.54 3.42 -5.83
N LEU A 99 -11.91 4.30 -6.77
CA LEU A 99 -13.28 4.80 -6.99
C LEU A 99 -13.64 4.78 -8.47
#